data_AF-A0A2P2I7U9-F1
#
_entry.id   AF-A0A2P2I7U9-F1
#
_cell.length_a   1.000
_cell.length_b   1.000
_cell.length_c   1.000
_cell.angle_alpha   90.00
_cell.angle_beta   90.00
_cell.angle_gamma   90.00
#
_symmetry.space_group_name_H-M   'P 1'
#
loop_
_entity.id
_entity.type
_entity.pdbx_description
1 polymer ?
#
loop_
_entity_poly.entity_id
_entity_poly.type
_entity_poly.pdbx_seq_one_letter_code
_entity_poly.pdbx_strand_id
1 'polypeptide(L)'
;AYPEHEKYTNREMLQRAGGHPRVLPPPAPATEEQKAKAAVLPTNFDWRNVQGVNYVSPVRDQAQCGSCYSFASTGLIEARVRIETNLARMDIFSTQDAMSCTTLDEGCAGGFTYLIAGRYGKDIGFVSEDCNAYTALDEVCDTD
;
A
#
# COMPACT_ATOMS: atom_id res chain seq x y z
N ALA A 1 3.44 -7.84 -25.15
CA ALA A 1 3.10 -6.41 -25.00
C ALA A 1 2.04 -6.31 -23.92
N TYR A 2 2.02 -5.21 -23.17
CA TYR A 2 1.02 -4.92 -22.12
C TYR A 2 0.17 -3.74 -22.62
N PRO A 3 -0.90 -3.98 -23.39
CA PRO A 3 -1.68 -2.92 -24.04
C PRO A 3 -2.21 -1.87 -23.06
N GLU A 4 -2.50 -2.28 -21.83
CA GLU A 4 -2.93 -1.42 -20.73
C GLU A 4 -1.89 -0.35 -20.35
N HIS A 5 -0.62 -0.53 -20.74
CA HIS A 5 0.47 0.41 -20.49
C HIS A 5 0.81 1.28 -21.70
N GLU A 6 0.30 0.97 -22.89
CA GLU A 6 0.58 1.75 -24.11
C GLU A 6 -0.02 3.16 -24.07
N LYS A 7 -1.00 3.40 -23.19
CA LYS A 7 -1.59 4.72 -22.95
C LYS A 7 -0.72 5.68 -22.14
N TYR A 8 0.37 5.20 -21.53
CA TYR A 8 1.24 6.01 -20.68
C TYR A 8 2.53 6.40 -21.39
N THR A 9 2.95 7.65 -21.18
CA THR A 9 4.28 8.11 -21.55
C THR A 9 5.36 7.46 -20.67
N ASN A 10 6.62 7.45 -21.14
CA ASN A 10 7.74 6.97 -20.33
C ASN A 10 7.85 7.69 -18.97
N ARG A 11 7.49 8.98 -18.92
CA ARG A 11 7.47 9.77 -17.68
C ARG A 11 6.40 9.27 -16.71
N GLU A 12 5.19 8.98 -17.20
CA GLU A 12 4.12 8.44 -16.37
C GLU A 12 4.43 7.01 -15.92
N MET A 13 5.05 6.20 -16.77
CA MET A 13 5.53 4.87 -16.38
C MET A 13 6.60 4.94 -15.29
N LEU A 14 7.52 5.92 -15.36
CA LEU A 14 8.50 6.15 -14.31
C LEU A 14 7.83 6.59 -13.01
N GLN A 15 6.82 7.46 -13.08
CA GLN A 15 6.04 7.88 -11.91
C GLN A 15 5.32 6.68 -11.26
N ARG A 16 4.67 5.84 -12.08
CA ARG A 16 4.02 4.59 -11.66
C ARG A 16 4.99 3.63 -10.96
N ALA A 17 6.25 3.58 -11.42
CA ALA A 17 7.28 2.74 -10.83
C ALA A 17 7.88 3.29 -9.52
N GLY A 18 7.36 4.40 -8.97
CA GLY A 18 7.89 5.03 -7.76
C GLY A 18 9.03 6.02 -8.01
N GLY A 19 9.16 6.51 -9.25
CA GLY A 19 10.16 7.48 -9.65
C GLY A 19 11.51 6.84 -10.02
N HIS A 20 12.57 7.65 -9.95
CA HIS A 20 13.92 7.16 -10.28
C HIS A 20 14.41 6.17 -9.22
N PRO A 21 14.97 5.02 -9.63
CA PRO A 21 15.47 4.02 -8.70
C PRO A 21 16.56 4.63 -7.82
N ARG A 22 16.39 4.51 -6.51
CA ARG A 22 17.40 4.88 -5.51
C ARG A 22 18.29 3.69 -5.22
N VAL A 23 19.60 3.90 -5.20
CA VAL A 23 20.54 2.89 -4.70
C VAL A 23 20.38 2.82 -3.19
N LEU A 24 19.74 1.75 -2.71
CA LEU A 24 19.60 1.50 -1.29
C LEU A 24 20.86 0.80 -0.76
N PRO A 25 21.30 1.10 0.48
CA PRO A 25 22.35 0.32 1.11
C PRO A 25 21.90 -1.14 1.26
N PRO A 26 22.85 -2.09 1.30
CA PRO A 26 22.51 -3.48 1.57
C PRO A 26 21.80 -3.60 2.91
N PRO A 27 20.81 -4.52 3.05
CA PRO A 27 20.16 -4.75 4.32
C PRO A 27 21.16 -5.22 5.36
N ALA A 28 20.92 -4.87 6.62
CA ALA A 28 21.73 -5.36 7.73
C ALA A 28 21.69 -6.91 7.78
N PRO A 29 22.81 -7.58 8.16
CA PRO A 29 22.81 -9.02 8.36
C PRO A 29 21.77 -9.45 9.39
N ALA A 30 21.11 -10.58 9.15
CA ALA A 30 20.19 -11.16 10.12
C ALA A 30 20.93 -11.62 11.38
N THR A 31 20.37 -11.31 12.54
CA THR A 31 20.81 -11.80 13.86
C THR A 31 20.57 -13.31 13.99
N GLU A 32 21.27 -13.96 14.92
CA GLU A 32 21.05 -15.39 15.21
C GLU A 32 19.61 -15.68 15.66
N GLU A 33 18.98 -14.74 16.39
CA GLU A 33 17.57 -14.85 16.77
C GLU A 33 16.65 -14.84 15.55
N GLN A 34 16.89 -13.94 14.58
CA GLN A 34 16.12 -13.88 13.34
C GLN A 34 16.31 -15.16 12.51
N LYS A 35 17.53 -15.71 12.45
CA LYS A 35 17.79 -16.98 11.77
C LYS A 35 17.05 -18.14 12.44
N ALA A 36 17.06 -18.22 13.77
CA ALA A 36 16.33 -19.23 14.51
C ALA A 36 14.81 -19.14 14.29
N LYS A 37 14.26 -17.92 14.29
CA LYS A 37 12.84 -17.68 13.96
C LYS A 37 12.49 -18.08 12.52
N ALA A 38 13.38 -17.80 11.56
CA ALA A 38 13.18 -18.19 10.18
C ALA A 38 13.22 -19.71 9.97
N ALA A 39 14.01 -20.44 10.76
CA ALA A 39 14.17 -21.89 10.63
C ALA A 39 12.88 -22.69 10.91
N VAL A 40 11.91 -22.11 11.60
CA VAL A 40 10.62 -22.76 11.92
C VAL A 40 9.46 -22.27 11.04
N LEU A 41 9.72 -21.35 10.11
CA LEU A 41 8.70 -20.88 9.17
C LEU A 41 8.36 -21.96 8.14
N PRO A 42 7.13 -21.97 7.60
CA PRO A 42 6.78 -22.86 6.50
C PRO A 42 7.64 -22.55 5.26
N THR A 43 7.92 -23.58 4.46
CA THR A 43 8.67 -23.43 3.20
C THR A 43 7.94 -22.60 2.15
N ASN A 44 6.62 -22.56 2.23
CA ASN A 44 5.76 -21.74 1.37
C ASN A 44 4.67 -21.10 2.22
N PHE A 45 4.40 -19.83 1.94
CA PHE A 45 3.36 -19.07 2.63
C PHE A 45 2.76 -18.05 1.67
N ASP A 46 1.44 -17.97 1.64
CA ASP A 46 0.70 -17.01 0.82
C ASP A 46 -0.51 -16.50 1.61
N TRP A 47 -0.56 -15.20 1.91
CA TRP A 47 -1.73 -14.58 2.56
C TRP A 47 -3.01 -14.70 1.74
N ARG A 48 -2.90 -14.96 0.43
CA ARG A 48 -4.03 -15.22 -0.45
C ARG A 48 -4.57 -16.64 -0.32
N ASN A 49 -3.82 -17.53 0.34
CA ASN A 49 -4.18 -18.93 0.53
C ASN A 49 -3.59 -19.47 1.85
N VAL A 50 -4.16 -19.03 2.96
CA VAL A 50 -3.91 -19.64 4.27
C VAL A 50 -4.95 -20.74 4.46
N GLN A 51 -4.60 -21.97 4.05
CA GLN A 51 -5.48 -23.14 4.13
C GLN A 51 -6.82 -22.96 3.39
N GLY A 52 -6.78 -22.37 2.19
CA GLY A 52 -7.97 -22.08 1.37
C GLY A 52 -8.63 -20.73 1.66
N VAL A 53 -8.11 -19.97 2.63
CA VAL A 53 -8.66 -18.66 3.03
C VAL A 53 -7.79 -17.53 2.48
N ASN A 54 -8.42 -16.54 1.82
CA ASN A 54 -7.75 -15.37 1.27
C ASN A 54 -7.95 -14.15 2.20
N TYR A 55 -6.85 -13.58 2.68
CA TYR A 55 -6.85 -12.39 3.55
C TYR A 55 -6.48 -11.09 2.82
N VAL A 56 -6.14 -11.15 1.53
CA VAL A 56 -5.68 -9.99 0.75
C VAL A 56 -6.85 -9.38 -0.03
N SER A 57 -6.93 -8.05 -0.05
CA SER A 57 -7.91 -7.30 -0.85
C SER A 57 -7.69 -7.44 -2.36
N PRO A 58 -8.73 -7.16 -3.18
CA PRO A 58 -8.59 -7.15 -4.62
C PRO A 58 -7.46 -6.24 -5.10
N VAL A 59 -6.83 -6.60 -6.21
CA VAL A 59 -5.80 -5.77 -6.85
C VAL A 59 -6.43 -4.45 -7.31
N ARG A 60 -5.72 -3.35 -7.08
CA ARG A 60 -6.14 -1.98 -7.46
C ARG A 60 -5.13 -1.35 -8.43
N ASP A 61 -5.56 -0.35 -9.19
CA ASP A 61 -4.71 0.41 -10.14
C ASP A 61 -4.50 1.86 -9.66
N GLN A 62 -3.25 2.23 -9.42
CA GLN A 62 -2.87 3.60 -9.05
C GLN A 62 -2.94 4.60 -10.21
N ALA A 63 -3.20 4.13 -11.43
CA ALA A 63 -3.22 4.96 -12.65
C ALA A 63 -1.90 5.75 -12.81
N GLN A 64 -1.90 6.96 -13.37
CA GLN A 64 -0.70 7.75 -13.63
C GLN A 64 -0.03 8.35 -12.38
N CYS A 65 -0.68 8.29 -11.22
CA CYS A 65 -0.24 8.94 -9.99
C CYS A 65 0.84 8.12 -9.27
N GLY A 66 1.82 8.78 -8.66
CA GLY A 66 2.91 8.17 -7.89
C GLY A 66 2.50 7.73 -6.46
N SER A 67 1.27 7.27 -6.28
CA SER A 67 0.63 6.94 -5.00
C SER A 67 0.87 5.51 -4.53
N CYS A 68 1.87 4.81 -5.08
CA CYS A 68 2.15 3.40 -4.74
C CYS A 68 2.36 3.17 -3.23
N TYR A 69 2.93 4.15 -2.53
CA TYR A 69 3.11 4.13 -1.08
C TYR A 69 1.77 4.16 -0.31
N SER A 70 0.77 4.89 -0.81
CA SER A 70 -0.56 4.96 -0.21
C SER A 70 -1.30 3.65 -0.46
N PHE A 71 -1.30 3.13 -1.70
CA PHE A 71 -1.87 1.80 -2.03
C PHE A 71 -1.23 0.66 -1.23
N ALA A 72 0.10 0.65 -1.09
CA ALA A 72 0.78 -0.36 -0.29
C ALA A 72 0.41 -0.27 1.20
N SER A 73 0.13 0.93 1.69
CA SER A 73 -0.27 1.18 3.07
C SER A 73 -1.71 0.77 3.32
N THR A 74 -2.66 1.21 2.48
CA THR A 74 -4.08 0.82 2.61
C THR A 74 -4.24 -0.69 2.44
N GLY A 75 -3.62 -1.30 1.41
CA GLY A 75 -3.65 -2.75 1.22
C GLY A 75 -3.05 -3.56 2.39
N LEU A 76 -1.99 -3.06 3.02
CA LEU A 76 -1.44 -3.66 4.24
C LEU A 76 -2.46 -3.62 5.39
N ILE A 77 -3.09 -2.47 5.62
CA ILE A 77 -4.06 -2.29 6.71
C ILE A 77 -5.33 -3.11 6.46
N GLU A 78 -5.84 -3.15 5.23
CA GLU A 78 -6.97 -4.02 4.83
C GLU A 78 -6.68 -5.49 5.15
N ALA A 79 -5.49 -5.98 4.77
CA ALA A 79 -5.08 -7.35 5.07
C ALA A 79 -4.98 -7.59 6.59
N ARG A 80 -4.44 -6.64 7.35
CA ARG A 80 -4.35 -6.74 8.82
C ARG A 80 -5.73 -6.80 9.45
N VAL A 81 -6.66 -5.94 9.05
CA VAL A 81 -8.06 -5.97 9.52
C VAL A 81 -8.71 -7.32 9.23
N ARG A 82 -8.53 -7.85 8.01
CA ARG A 82 -9.06 -9.17 7.62
C ARG A 82 -8.47 -10.30 8.48
N ILE A 83 -7.17 -10.25 8.78
CA ILE A 83 -6.49 -11.24 9.63
C ILE A 83 -7.01 -11.16 11.07
N GLU A 84 -6.98 -9.98 11.68
CA GLU A 84 -7.35 -9.77 13.09
C GLU A 84 -8.82 -10.08 13.36
N THR A 85 -9.69 -9.78 12.39
CA THR A 85 -11.13 -10.00 12.52
C THR A 85 -11.59 -11.36 11.99
N ASN A 86 -10.67 -12.20 11.51
CA ASN A 86 -10.97 -13.46 10.83
C ASN A 86 -12.06 -13.28 9.76
N LEU A 87 -11.85 -12.32 8.85
CA LEU A 87 -12.74 -11.95 7.74
C LEU A 87 -14.13 -11.39 8.14
N ALA A 88 -14.40 -11.11 9.42
CA ALA A 88 -15.62 -10.41 9.81
C ALA A 88 -15.67 -8.97 9.26
N ARG A 89 -14.49 -8.39 8.99
CA ARG A 89 -14.32 -7.09 8.33
C ARG A 89 -13.49 -7.28 7.06
N MET A 90 -14.03 -6.81 5.94
CA MET A 90 -13.40 -6.88 4.61
C MET A 90 -13.36 -5.50 3.95
N ASP A 91 -13.13 -4.46 4.75
CA ASP A 91 -13.13 -3.07 4.30
C ASP A 91 -12.15 -2.86 3.15
N ILE A 92 -12.47 -1.88 2.32
CA ILE A 92 -11.57 -1.27 1.35
C ILE A 92 -11.40 0.18 1.79
N PHE A 93 -10.17 0.58 2.10
CA PHE A 93 -9.87 1.90 2.64
C PHE A 93 -9.55 2.88 1.51
N SER A 94 -9.93 4.14 1.73
CA SER A 94 -9.67 5.22 0.79
C SER A 94 -8.19 5.51 0.70
N THR A 95 -7.61 5.19 -0.45
CA THR A 95 -6.24 5.58 -0.78
C THR A 95 -6.14 7.08 -1.07
N GLN A 96 -7.24 7.69 -1.57
CA GLN A 96 -7.32 9.13 -1.85
C GLN A 96 -7.27 9.93 -0.56
N ASP A 97 -8.10 9.57 0.42
CA ASP A 97 -8.13 10.19 1.75
C ASP A 97 -6.76 10.12 2.43
N ALA A 98 -6.17 8.92 2.46
CA ALA A 98 -4.87 8.69 3.08
C ALA A 98 -3.72 9.48 2.42
N MET A 99 -3.90 9.94 1.18
CA MET A 99 -2.97 10.78 0.43
C MET A 99 -3.29 12.28 0.57
N SER A 100 -4.56 12.65 0.47
CA SER A 100 -5.02 14.06 0.46
C SER A 100 -5.06 14.68 1.86
N CYS A 101 -5.27 13.89 2.91
CA CYS A 101 -5.52 14.36 4.27
C CYS A 101 -4.29 14.29 5.20
N THR A 102 -3.11 14.08 4.63
CA THR A 102 -1.86 14.07 5.37
C THR A 102 -0.92 15.15 4.86
N THR A 103 -0.16 15.77 5.77
CA THR A 103 0.93 16.69 5.40
C THR A 103 2.29 16.00 5.41
N LEU A 104 2.31 14.67 5.41
CA LEU A 104 3.52 13.86 5.57
C LEU A 104 4.08 13.36 4.24
N ASP A 105 3.29 13.38 3.17
CA ASP A 105 3.70 12.97 1.84
C ASP A 105 3.59 14.12 0.84
N GLU A 106 3.88 13.81 -0.42
CA GLU A 106 3.84 14.74 -1.54
C GLU A 106 2.80 14.29 -2.57
N GLY A 107 1.70 13.67 -2.13
CA GLY A 107 0.61 13.23 -2.98
C GLY A 107 1.07 12.31 -4.12
N CYS A 108 0.73 12.66 -5.35
CA CYS A 108 1.13 11.97 -6.57
C CYS A 108 2.63 12.11 -6.87
N ALA A 109 3.36 13.03 -6.26
CA ALA A 109 4.82 13.13 -6.40
C ALA A 109 5.57 12.09 -5.55
N GLY A 110 4.88 11.43 -4.61
CA GLY A 110 5.38 10.26 -3.89
C GLY A 110 5.29 10.39 -2.38
N GLY A 111 5.70 9.33 -1.69
CA GLY A 111 5.61 9.22 -0.24
C GLY A 111 6.22 7.93 0.28
N PHE A 112 6.06 7.69 1.58
CA PHE A 112 6.62 6.51 2.25
C PHE A 112 5.54 5.76 3.04
N THR A 113 5.51 4.44 2.90
CA THR A 113 4.49 3.59 3.53
C THR A 113 4.44 3.74 5.05
N TYR A 114 5.58 3.94 5.71
CA TYR A 114 5.63 4.12 7.15
C TYR A 114 4.90 5.39 7.63
N LEU A 115 4.88 6.45 6.79
CA LEU A 115 4.17 7.69 7.10
C LEU A 115 2.66 7.48 7.04
N ILE A 116 2.19 6.63 6.14
CA ILE A 116 0.76 6.39 5.94
C ILE A 116 0.26 5.27 6.84
N ALA A 117 0.73 4.02 6.67
CA ALA A 117 0.29 2.90 7.50
C ALA A 117 0.68 3.05 8.98
N GLY A 118 1.77 3.76 9.25
CA GLY A 118 2.27 3.98 10.61
C GLY A 118 1.70 5.26 11.23
N ARG A 119 2.16 6.43 10.78
CA ARG A 119 1.86 7.70 11.44
C ARG A 119 0.43 8.18 11.19
N TYR A 120 0.03 8.34 9.93
CA TYR A 120 -1.34 8.73 9.56
C TYR A 120 -2.37 7.75 10.12
N GLY A 121 -2.16 6.45 9.89
CA GLY A 121 -3.07 5.40 10.38
C GLY A 121 -3.20 5.33 11.90
N LYS A 122 -2.17 5.74 12.66
CA LYS A 122 -2.21 5.80 14.12
C LYS A 122 -2.85 7.07 14.65
N ASP A 123 -2.53 8.21 14.04
CA ASP A 123 -2.89 9.53 14.58
C ASP A 123 -4.26 10.02 14.07
N ILE A 124 -4.66 9.61 12.86
CA ILE A 124 -5.88 10.03 12.16
C ILE A 124 -6.80 8.83 11.89
N GLY A 125 -6.27 7.78 11.26
CA GLY A 125 -7.05 6.60 10.86
C GLY A 125 -7.40 6.57 9.37
N PHE A 126 -8.27 5.64 8.96
CA PHE A 126 -8.65 5.45 7.56
C PHE A 126 -10.17 5.41 7.40
N VAL A 127 -10.69 6.08 6.38
CA VAL A 127 -12.08 5.99 5.94
C VAL A 127 -12.26 4.96 4.82
N SER A 128 -13.50 4.55 4.54
CA SER A 128 -13.80 3.63 3.43
C SER A 128 -13.57 4.29 2.07
N GLU A 129 -13.26 3.49 1.05
CA GLU A 129 -13.12 3.97 -0.34
C GLU A 129 -14.36 4.73 -0.82
N ASP A 130 -15.56 4.31 -0.40
CA ASP A 130 -16.81 4.98 -0.76
C ASP A 130 -16.95 6.40 -0.18
N CYS A 131 -16.17 6.74 0.86
CA CYS A 131 -16.17 8.08 1.46
C CYS A 131 -15.39 9.08 0.61
N ASN A 132 -14.27 8.65 0.03
CA ASN A 132 -13.45 9.46 -0.84
C ASN A 132 -12.82 8.56 -1.90
N ALA A 133 -13.42 8.53 -3.09
CA ALA A 133 -13.02 7.61 -4.15
C ALA A 133 -11.72 8.04 -4.81
N TYR A 134 -10.89 7.07 -5.20
CA TYR A 134 -9.61 7.36 -5.85
C TYR A 134 -9.74 8.05 -7.21
N THR A 135 -9.14 9.24 -7.35
CA THR A 135 -9.17 10.07 -8.57
C THR A 135 -7.83 10.09 -9.32
N ALA A 136 -6.77 9.57 -8.71
CA ALA A 136 -5.40 9.62 -9.23
C ALA A 136 -4.88 11.05 -9.47
N LEU A 137 -5.35 11.99 -8.67
CA LEU A 137 -4.98 13.40 -8.69
C LEU A 137 -4.66 13.88 -7.27
N ASP A 138 -3.85 14.93 -7.21
CA ASP A 138 -3.66 15.69 -5.97
C ASP A 138 -4.92 16.53 -5.72
N GLU A 139 -5.67 16.15 -4.69
CA GLU A 139 -6.91 16.82 -4.29
C GLU A 139 -6.78 17.35 -2.87
N VAL A 140 -7.55 18.41 -2.57
CA VAL A 140 -7.65 18.94 -1.22
C VAL A 140 -8.40 17.91 -0.36
N CYS A 141 -7.96 17.73 0.90
CA CYS A 141 -8.69 16.91 1.86
C CYS A 141 -10.15 17.36 1.95
N ASP A 142 -11.07 16.41 1.75
CA ASP A 142 -12.53 16.63 1.66
C ASP A 142 -13.31 15.75 2.66
N THR A 143 -12.62 15.28 3.71
CA THR A 143 -13.19 14.47 4.78
C THR A 143 -13.04 15.21 6.12
N ASP A 144 -14.12 15.20 6.91
CA ASP A 144 -14.22 15.88 8.22
C ASP A 144 -13.51 15.11 9.35
#